data_AF-A0A9E8Q9T8-F1
#
_entry.id   AF-A0A9E8Q9T8-F1
#
_cell.length_a   1.000
_cell.length_b   1.000
_cell.length_c   1.000
_cell.angle_alpha   90.00
_cell.angle_beta   90.00
_cell.angle_gamma   90.00
#
_symmetry.space_group_name_H-M   'P 1'
#
loop_
_entity.id
_entity.type
_entity.pdbx_description
1 polymer ?
#
loop_
_entity_poly.entity_id
_entity_poly.type
_entity_poly.pdbx_seq_one_letter_code
_entity_poly.pdbx_strand_id
1 'polypeptide(L)'
;MTNFETLHPRITDGTFTDKPQTAPELTLAPTDTTDEAPKVRVAREFADQMRSDDKREAREATADLLAEVTSTVRSLRRARGLSEDQVEDSIGEVMIELLKRVNRGQSVQGGLVNTTARTVTSRHVNGPVRHETAKAIRILKERIDITEAERGEHLTSRQIAELADDIRMGDDFNHRHRPAENFHLIEGWVRPTSFSQFPDSYIDEQMHAFGYGAGSSFEGMDSAADQLAARLEKQGTAKAEVTKAEAMKQLWDVFSDDQDLPKATPDRLSAVDAENVEAWMRGPKRADVDIDGMDEDEAAAVLRADRLAANERIFKAIRDSEDGLETKSVVALFAPFAGITPTQRENVTSFLRRHPERAVDIWSSALSSATQGVRKTSTRKSRAAATA
;
A
#
# COMPACT_ATOMS: atom_id res chain seq x y z
N MET A 1 48.79 1.09 12.62
CA MET A 1 49.48 1.23 11.32
C MET A 1 49.41 -0.10 10.61
N THR A 2 48.40 -0.28 9.77
CA THR A 2 48.14 -1.50 9.01
C THR A 2 47.71 -1.07 7.62
N ASN A 3 48.53 -1.43 6.64
CA ASN A 3 48.44 -1.02 5.25
C ASN A 3 47.27 -1.73 4.57
N PHE A 4 46.41 -0.96 3.89
CA PHE A 4 45.43 -1.49 2.94
C PHE A 4 46.07 -1.61 1.56
N GLU A 5 46.05 -2.82 1.03
CA GLU A 5 46.51 -3.17 -0.30
C GLU A 5 45.63 -2.58 -1.41
N THR A 6 46.34 -2.09 -2.42
CA THR A 6 45.99 -1.76 -3.79
C THR A 6 44.81 -2.51 -4.42
N LEU A 7 43.83 -1.73 -4.92
CA LEU A 7 42.80 -2.17 -5.87
C LEU A 7 43.27 -1.92 -7.32
N HIS A 8 43.23 -2.96 -8.16
CA HIS A 8 43.49 -2.86 -9.60
C HIS A 8 42.29 -2.28 -10.37
N PRO A 9 42.52 -1.46 -11.42
CA PRO A 9 41.46 -0.98 -12.31
C PRO A 9 41.01 -2.08 -13.30
N ARG A 10 39.69 -2.26 -13.45
CA ARG A 10 39.09 -3.07 -14.52
C ARG A 10 39.12 -2.27 -15.83
N ILE A 11 39.78 -2.82 -16.83
CA ILE A 11 39.78 -2.34 -18.22
C ILE A 11 38.46 -2.77 -18.87
N THR A 12 37.69 -1.81 -19.36
CA THR A 12 36.50 -2.00 -20.20
C THR A 12 36.88 -1.82 -21.65
N ASP A 13 37.14 -2.91 -22.36
CA ASP A 13 37.17 -2.93 -23.83
C ASP A 13 36.24 -4.04 -24.32
N GLY A 14 34.97 -3.67 -24.52
CA GLY A 14 33.96 -4.52 -25.14
C GLY A 14 33.97 -4.33 -26.64
N THR A 15 34.80 -5.08 -27.35
CA THR A 15 34.71 -5.23 -28.82
C THR A 15 33.57 -6.19 -29.16
N PHE A 16 32.52 -5.67 -29.82
CA PHE A 16 31.48 -6.46 -30.46
C PHE A 16 32.08 -7.21 -31.66
N THR A 17 32.07 -8.54 -31.62
CA THR A 17 32.35 -9.40 -32.77
C THR A 17 31.03 -9.84 -33.41
N ASP A 18 30.87 -9.51 -34.69
CA ASP A 18 29.79 -9.99 -35.56
C ASP A 18 29.79 -11.52 -35.66
N LYS A 19 28.61 -12.13 -35.50
CA LYS A 19 28.36 -13.53 -35.87
C LYS A 19 27.53 -13.56 -37.15
N PRO A 20 28.05 -14.06 -38.27
CA PRO A 20 27.22 -14.45 -39.40
C PRO A 20 26.72 -15.89 -39.22
N GLN A 21 25.58 -16.19 -39.87
CA GLN A 21 24.97 -17.51 -40.11
C GLN A 21 23.83 -17.94 -39.18
N THR A 22 22.62 -17.50 -39.53
CA THR A 22 21.40 -18.30 -39.40
C THR A 22 20.84 -18.57 -40.80
N ALA A 23 20.56 -19.84 -41.05
CA ALA A 23 20.06 -20.43 -42.29
C ALA A 23 18.64 -19.95 -42.66
N PRO A 24 18.20 -20.11 -43.92
CA PRO A 24 16.94 -19.54 -44.42
C PRO A 24 15.71 -20.17 -43.76
N GLU A 25 14.77 -19.30 -43.40
CA GLU A 25 13.50 -19.59 -42.77
C GLU A 25 12.65 -20.56 -43.61
N LEU A 26 12.15 -21.59 -42.94
CA LEU A 26 11.12 -22.48 -43.43
C LEU A 26 9.81 -21.69 -43.49
N THR A 27 9.34 -21.35 -44.68
CA THR A 27 8.04 -20.70 -44.90
C THR A 27 6.93 -21.69 -44.55
N LEU A 28 6.37 -21.59 -43.35
CA LEU A 28 5.13 -22.27 -43.01
C LEU A 28 3.97 -21.49 -43.66
N ALA A 29 3.34 -22.11 -44.64
CA ALA A 29 2.14 -21.59 -45.27
C ALA A 29 1.02 -21.41 -44.24
N PRO A 30 0.30 -20.27 -44.24
CA PRO A 30 -0.86 -20.08 -43.37
C PRO A 30 -1.98 -21.03 -43.84
N THR A 31 -2.30 -22.02 -43.02
CA THR A 31 -3.56 -22.77 -43.18
C THR A 31 -4.71 -21.85 -42.80
N ASP A 32 -5.43 -21.44 -43.83
CA ASP A 32 -6.72 -20.76 -43.80
C ASP A 32 -7.76 -21.69 -43.18
N THR A 33 -7.90 -21.65 -41.86
CA THR A 33 -9.06 -22.21 -41.13
C THR A 33 -9.92 -21.06 -40.64
N THR A 34 -10.62 -20.44 -41.58
CA THR A 34 -11.78 -19.59 -41.33
C THR A 34 -12.98 -20.46 -40.95
N ASP A 35 -12.92 -21.03 -39.75
CA ASP A 35 -14.07 -21.62 -39.05
C ASP A 35 -14.39 -20.72 -37.84
N GLU A 36 -14.81 -19.48 -38.12
CA GLU A 36 -15.48 -18.65 -37.13
C GLU A 36 -16.88 -19.21 -36.89
N ALA A 37 -16.94 -20.27 -36.08
CA ALA A 37 -18.18 -20.70 -35.46
C ALA A 37 -18.78 -19.50 -34.68
N PRO A 38 -20.08 -19.21 -34.83
CA PRO A 38 -20.71 -18.12 -34.11
C PRO A 38 -20.59 -18.40 -32.60
N LYS A 39 -19.84 -17.56 -31.87
CA LYS A 39 -19.87 -17.50 -30.40
C LYS A 39 -21.21 -16.94 -29.90
N VAL A 40 -22.32 -17.47 -30.39
CA VAL A 40 -23.57 -17.41 -29.66
C VAL A 40 -23.37 -18.37 -28.51
N ARG A 41 -22.94 -17.86 -27.36
CA ARG A 41 -23.05 -18.59 -26.09
C ARG A 41 -24.54 -18.87 -25.92
N VAL A 42 -24.99 -20.03 -26.40
CA VAL A 42 -26.32 -20.55 -26.05
C VAL A 42 -26.38 -20.44 -24.54
N ALA A 43 -27.41 -19.76 -24.04
CA ALA A 43 -27.60 -19.57 -22.61
C ALA A 43 -27.67 -20.97 -21.98
N ARG A 44 -26.55 -21.44 -21.43
CA ARG A 44 -26.48 -22.75 -20.78
C ARG A 44 -27.30 -22.66 -19.51
N GLU A 45 -28.33 -23.48 -19.42
CA GLU A 45 -29.09 -23.66 -18.19
C GLU A 45 -28.44 -24.78 -17.39
N PHE A 46 -27.54 -24.39 -16.47
CA PHE A 46 -26.81 -25.33 -15.61
C PHE A 46 -27.76 -26.21 -14.78
N ALA A 47 -28.90 -25.65 -14.39
CA ALA A 47 -29.84 -26.31 -13.50
C ALA A 47 -30.42 -27.60 -14.06
N ASP A 48 -30.67 -27.68 -15.38
CA ASP A 48 -31.28 -28.84 -15.99
C ASP A 48 -30.25 -29.96 -16.17
N GLN A 49 -29.04 -29.63 -16.61
CA GLN A 49 -27.94 -30.58 -16.73
C GLN A 49 -27.50 -31.14 -15.38
N MET A 50 -27.49 -30.31 -14.33
CA MET A 50 -27.18 -30.74 -12.95
C MET A 50 -28.23 -31.68 -12.35
N ARG A 51 -29.46 -31.69 -12.89
CA ARG A 51 -30.54 -32.62 -12.49
C ARG A 51 -30.63 -33.85 -13.38
N SER A 52 -29.75 -33.98 -14.38
CA SER A 52 -29.71 -35.18 -15.23
C SER A 52 -29.53 -36.44 -14.38
N ASP A 53 -30.25 -37.50 -14.75
CA ASP A 53 -30.07 -38.84 -14.15
C ASP A 53 -28.67 -39.40 -14.46
N ASP A 54 -28.01 -38.90 -15.51
CA ASP A 54 -26.61 -39.21 -15.79
C ASP A 54 -25.67 -38.44 -14.85
N LYS A 55 -25.07 -39.18 -13.91
CA LYS A 55 -24.08 -38.65 -12.96
C LYS A 55 -22.90 -37.98 -13.64
N ARG A 56 -22.53 -38.38 -14.86
CA ARG A 56 -21.43 -37.75 -15.60
C ARG A 56 -21.82 -36.35 -16.06
N GLU A 57 -23.00 -36.22 -16.67
CA GLU A 57 -23.54 -34.93 -17.12
C GLU A 57 -23.73 -33.97 -15.94
N ALA A 58 -24.28 -34.45 -14.82
CA ALA A 58 -24.44 -33.61 -13.62
C ALA A 58 -23.09 -33.11 -13.05
N ARG A 59 -22.05 -33.95 -13.09
CA ARG A 59 -20.69 -33.57 -12.67
C ARG A 59 -20.06 -32.56 -13.61
N GLU A 60 -20.20 -32.76 -14.92
CA GLU A 60 -19.70 -31.83 -15.94
C GLU A 60 -20.36 -30.47 -15.83
N ALA A 61 -21.69 -30.41 -15.66
CA ALA A 61 -22.42 -29.18 -15.43
C ALA A 61 -21.98 -28.45 -14.14
N THR A 62 -21.69 -29.19 -13.08
CA THR A 62 -21.16 -28.61 -11.83
C THR A 62 -19.77 -28.01 -12.01
N ALA A 63 -18.89 -28.69 -12.76
CA ALA A 63 -17.55 -28.21 -13.07
C ALA A 63 -17.58 -26.96 -13.95
N ASP A 64 -18.45 -26.94 -14.96
CA ASP A 64 -18.66 -25.79 -15.83
C ASP A 64 -19.19 -24.58 -15.03
N LEU A 65 -20.14 -24.80 -14.12
CA LEU A 65 -20.64 -23.75 -13.23
C LEU A 65 -19.53 -23.18 -12.33
N LEU A 66 -18.70 -24.05 -11.75
CA LEU A 66 -17.56 -23.62 -10.93
C LEU A 66 -16.54 -22.80 -11.74
N ALA A 67 -16.26 -23.21 -12.98
CA ALA A 67 -15.37 -22.47 -13.87
C ALA A 67 -15.94 -21.08 -14.21
N GLU A 68 -17.25 -20.98 -14.47
CA GLU A 68 -17.91 -19.69 -14.74
C GLU A 68 -17.92 -18.78 -13.50
N VAL A 69 -18.23 -19.32 -12.31
CA VAL A 69 -18.15 -18.57 -11.05
C VAL A 69 -16.72 -18.08 -10.81
N THR A 70 -15.73 -18.97 -10.94
CA THR A 70 -14.31 -18.63 -10.73
C THR A 70 -13.86 -17.53 -11.68
N SER A 71 -14.17 -17.63 -12.98
CA SER A 71 -13.85 -16.61 -13.97
C SER A 71 -14.54 -15.28 -13.64
N THR A 72 -15.81 -15.32 -13.24
CA THR A 72 -16.59 -14.12 -12.92
C THR A 72 -16.06 -13.42 -11.68
N VAL A 73 -15.83 -14.13 -10.58
CA VAL A 73 -15.29 -13.56 -9.33
C VAL A 73 -13.88 -13.02 -9.55
N ARG A 74 -13.00 -13.75 -10.26
CA ARG A 74 -11.65 -13.26 -10.58
C ARG A 74 -11.67 -12.02 -11.46
N SER A 75 -12.63 -11.88 -12.37
CA SER A 75 -12.79 -10.65 -13.14
C SER A 75 -13.15 -9.45 -12.25
N LEU A 76 -13.90 -9.68 -11.16
CA LEU A 76 -14.26 -8.65 -10.18
C LEU A 76 -13.12 -8.31 -9.22
N ARG A 77 -12.11 -9.18 -9.06
CA ARG A 77 -10.95 -8.96 -8.17
C ARG A 77 -10.29 -7.61 -8.39
N ARG A 78 -9.88 -7.32 -9.63
CA ARG A 78 -9.21 -6.05 -9.97
C ARG A 78 -10.13 -4.86 -9.82
N ALA A 79 -11.39 -5.01 -10.21
CA ALA A 79 -12.37 -3.92 -10.17
C ALA A 79 -12.76 -3.53 -8.73
N ARG A 80 -12.58 -4.43 -7.77
CA ARG A 80 -13.04 -4.24 -6.39
C ARG A 80 -11.96 -4.37 -5.32
N GLY A 81 -10.69 -4.56 -5.70
CA GLY A 81 -9.58 -4.67 -4.76
C GLY A 81 -9.64 -5.88 -3.82
N LEU A 82 -10.21 -7.01 -4.28
CA LEU A 82 -10.30 -8.22 -3.45
C LEU A 82 -8.91 -8.84 -3.22
N SER A 83 -8.65 -9.29 -1.99
CA SER A 83 -7.51 -10.18 -1.70
C SER A 83 -7.72 -11.57 -2.32
N GLU A 84 -6.66 -12.39 -2.43
CA GLU A 84 -6.81 -13.74 -2.98
C GLU A 84 -7.69 -14.61 -2.08
N ASP A 85 -7.54 -14.51 -0.76
CA ASP A 85 -8.37 -15.24 0.21
C ASP A 85 -9.86 -14.85 0.06
N GLN A 86 -10.16 -13.55 -0.08
CA GLN A 86 -11.52 -13.07 -0.31
C GLN A 86 -12.10 -13.55 -1.65
N VAL A 87 -11.27 -13.76 -2.67
CA VAL A 87 -11.69 -14.34 -3.95
C VAL A 87 -12.09 -15.80 -3.76
N GLU A 88 -11.32 -16.60 -3.03
CA GLU A 88 -11.64 -17.99 -2.75
C GLU A 88 -12.93 -18.12 -1.92
N ASP A 89 -13.06 -17.32 -0.86
CA ASP A 89 -14.28 -17.26 -0.04
C ASP A 89 -15.51 -16.87 -0.88
N SER A 90 -15.36 -15.85 -1.72
CA SER A 90 -16.42 -15.40 -2.62
C SER A 90 -16.84 -16.50 -3.60
N ILE A 91 -15.90 -17.27 -4.16
CA ILE A 91 -16.21 -18.40 -5.05
C ILE A 91 -17.03 -19.45 -4.29
N GLY A 92 -16.62 -19.80 -3.07
CA GLY A 92 -17.32 -20.74 -2.22
C GLY A 92 -18.76 -20.31 -1.91
N GLU A 93 -18.95 -19.07 -1.46
CA GLU A 93 -20.28 -18.55 -1.10
C GLU A 93 -21.20 -18.41 -2.32
N VAL A 94 -20.69 -17.95 -3.47
CA VAL A 94 -21.46 -17.91 -4.73
C VAL A 94 -21.90 -19.30 -5.15
N MET A 95 -21.00 -20.29 -5.11
CA MET A 95 -21.35 -21.68 -5.43
C MET A 95 -22.44 -22.22 -4.50
N ILE A 96 -22.35 -21.97 -3.20
CA ILE A 96 -23.36 -22.40 -2.22
C ILE A 96 -24.73 -21.78 -2.52
N GLU A 97 -24.80 -20.47 -2.80
CA GLU A 97 -26.06 -19.80 -3.13
C GLU A 97 -26.70 -20.35 -4.42
N LEU A 98 -25.89 -20.59 -5.45
CA LEU A 98 -26.37 -21.13 -6.73
C LEU A 98 -26.82 -22.59 -6.61
N LEU A 99 -26.07 -23.44 -5.90
CA LEU A 99 -26.45 -24.84 -5.65
C LEU A 99 -27.75 -24.95 -4.83
N LYS A 100 -27.95 -24.06 -3.83
CA LYS A 100 -29.22 -23.97 -3.09
C LYS A 100 -30.40 -23.66 -4.03
N ARG A 101 -30.21 -22.83 -5.06
CA ARG A 101 -31.25 -22.55 -6.07
C ARG A 101 -31.50 -23.75 -6.98
N VAL A 102 -30.45 -24.41 -7.46
CA VAL A 102 -30.58 -25.64 -8.26
C VAL A 102 -31.38 -26.70 -7.50
N ASN A 103 -31.08 -26.91 -6.20
CA ASN A 103 -31.78 -27.85 -5.35
C ASN A 103 -33.28 -27.50 -5.12
N ARG A 104 -33.67 -26.23 -5.29
CA ARG A 104 -35.06 -25.76 -5.20
C ARG A 104 -35.81 -25.84 -6.53
N GLY A 105 -35.24 -26.44 -7.58
CA GLY A 105 -35.90 -26.48 -8.89
C GLY A 105 -35.76 -25.19 -9.70
N GLN A 106 -34.96 -24.20 -9.26
CA GLN A 106 -34.81 -22.92 -9.96
C GLN A 106 -33.74 -23.00 -11.06
N SER A 107 -33.90 -22.22 -12.13
CA SER A 107 -32.91 -22.12 -13.19
C SER A 107 -31.70 -21.28 -12.76
N VAL A 108 -30.53 -21.63 -13.28
CA VAL A 108 -29.28 -20.89 -13.10
C VAL A 108 -28.71 -20.59 -14.46
N GLN A 109 -28.61 -19.30 -14.78
CA GLN A 109 -28.10 -18.76 -16.03
C GLN A 109 -26.91 -17.83 -15.74
N GLY A 110 -26.03 -17.59 -16.72
CA GLY A 110 -24.83 -16.77 -16.51
C GLY A 110 -25.09 -15.34 -16.00
N GLY A 111 -26.22 -14.72 -16.39
CA GLY A 111 -26.64 -13.41 -15.84
C GLY A 111 -26.89 -13.45 -14.33
N LEU A 112 -27.44 -14.55 -13.82
CA LEU A 112 -27.64 -14.78 -12.39
C LEU A 112 -26.29 -15.01 -11.69
N VAL A 113 -25.38 -15.77 -12.29
CA VAL A 113 -24.01 -15.98 -11.77
C VAL A 113 -23.32 -14.64 -11.53
N ASN A 114 -23.33 -13.74 -12.52
CA ASN A 114 -22.75 -12.40 -12.39
C ASN A 114 -23.43 -11.56 -11.30
N THR A 115 -24.76 -11.62 -11.19
CA THR A 115 -25.51 -10.87 -10.17
C THR A 115 -25.20 -11.37 -8.75
N THR A 116 -25.17 -12.69 -8.55
CA THR A 116 -24.79 -13.32 -7.27
C THR A 116 -23.33 -13.03 -6.94
N ALA A 117 -22.41 -13.17 -7.90
CA ALA A 117 -20.99 -12.85 -7.72
C ALA A 117 -20.77 -11.40 -7.30
N ARG A 118 -21.44 -10.43 -7.95
CA ARG A 118 -21.39 -9.01 -7.55
C ARG A 118 -21.97 -8.78 -6.16
N THR A 119 -22.98 -9.54 -5.74
CA THR A 119 -23.59 -9.38 -4.43
C THR A 119 -22.64 -9.89 -3.34
N VAL A 120 -22.16 -11.13 -3.47
CA VAL A 120 -21.23 -11.77 -2.52
C VAL A 120 -19.91 -11.02 -2.42
N THR A 121 -19.25 -10.72 -3.55
CA THR A 121 -17.99 -9.97 -3.52
C THR A 121 -18.17 -8.58 -2.91
N SER A 122 -19.35 -7.96 -3.05
CA SER A 122 -19.62 -6.69 -2.37
C SER A 122 -19.69 -6.86 -0.85
N ARG A 123 -20.17 -7.99 -0.33
CA ARG A 123 -20.17 -8.25 1.12
C ARG A 123 -18.76 -8.38 1.67
N HIS A 124 -17.86 -9.06 0.94
CA HIS A 124 -16.46 -9.19 1.36
C HIS A 124 -15.70 -7.86 1.31
N VAL A 125 -15.91 -7.05 0.28
CA VAL A 125 -15.27 -5.72 0.13
C VAL A 125 -15.83 -4.73 1.14
N ASN A 126 -17.14 -4.76 1.34
CA ASN A 126 -17.81 -3.83 2.25
C ASN A 126 -17.76 -4.30 3.70
N GLY A 127 -17.12 -5.44 4.00
CA GLY A 127 -17.03 -5.99 5.35
C GLY A 127 -18.38 -6.04 6.09
N PRO A 128 -18.39 -5.93 7.42
CA PRO A 128 -19.61 -5.87 8.22
C PRO A 128 -20.38 -4.53 8.09
N VAL A 129 -20.04 -3.68 7.11
CA VAL A 129 -20.68 -2.38 6.95
C VAL A 129 -22.13 -2.59 6.49
N ARG A 130 -23.06 -2.04 7.27
CA ARG A 130 -24.49 -2.10 6.96
C ARG A 130 -24.79 -1.41 5.64
N HIS A 131 -25.77 -1.90 4.89
CA HIS A 131 -26.11 -1.37 3.57
C HIS A 131 -26.45 0.13 3.59
N GLU A 132 -27.07 0.62 4.67
CA GLU A 132 -27.39 2.02 4.89
C GLU A 132 -26.12 2.86 5.01
N THR A 133 -25.10 2.31 5.67
CA THR A 133 -23.80 2.96 5.85
C THR A 133 -23.06 3.05 4.52
N ALA A 134 -23.05 1.97 3.73
CA ALA A 134 -22.48 1.99 2.38
C ALA A 134 -23.22 2.98 1.44
N LYS A 135 -24.55 3.09 1.56
CA LYS A 135 -25.34 4.10 0.82
C LYS A 135 -24.98 5.52 1.27
N ALA A 136 -24.86 5.76 2.56
CA ALA A 136 -24.51 7.08 3.11
C ALA A 136 -23.13 7.56 2.68
N ILE A 137 -22.15 6.66 2.64
CA ILE A 137 -20.81 7.00 2.14
C ILE A 137 -20.86 7.44 0.66
N ARG A 138 -21.68 6.77 -0.15
CA ARG A 138 -21.87 7.17 -1.56
C ARG A 138 -22.46 8.57 -1.69
N ILE A 139 -23.53 8.85 -0.92
CA ILE A 139 -24.16 10.18 -0.89
C ILE A 139 -23.19 11.24 -0.38
N LEU A 140 -22.38 10.90 0.63
CA LEU A 140 -21.40 11.82 1.19
C LEU A 140 -20.35 12.22 0.16
N LYS A 141 -19.80 11.27 -0.60
CA LYS A 141 -18.87 11.57 -1.69
C LYS A 141 -19.48 12.49 -2.73
N GLU A 142 -20.68 12.16 -3.21
CA GLU A 142 -21.38 12.98 -4.20
C GLU A 142 -21.63 14.40 -3.69
N ARG A 143 -22.01 14.57 -2.41
CA ARG A 143 -22.20 15.90 -1.82
C ARG A 143 -20.89 16.65 -1.61
N ILE A 144 -19.80 15.97 -1.25
CA ILE A 144 -18.47 16.58 -1.16
C ILE A 144 -18.07 17.10 -2.54
N ASP A 145 -18.13 16.27 -3.58
CA ASP A 145 -17.76 16.64 -4.95
C ASP A 145 -18.55 17.86 -5.45
N ILE A 146 -19.86 17.89 -5.20
CA ILE A 146 -20.73 19.02 -5.56
C ILE A 146 -20.33 20.28 -4.77
N THR A 147 -20.15 20.16 -3.46
CA THR A 147 -19.87 21.32 -2.60
C THR A 147 -18.50 21.92 -2.88
N GLU A 148 -17.49 21.09 -3.15
CA GLU A 148 -16.15 21.54 -3.53
C GLU A 148 -16.16 22.21 -4.91
N ALA A 149 -16.91 21.66 -5.87
CA ALA A 149 -17.09 22.27 -7.19
C ALA A 149 -17.80 23.63 -7.13
N GLU A 150 -18.77 23.79 -6.22
CA GLU A 150 -19.50 25.06 -6.04
C GLU A 150 -18.67 26.12 -5.31
N ARG A 151 -17.84 25.71 -4.32
CA ARG A 151 -17.04 26.64 -3.52
C ARG A 151 -15.68 26.97 -4.14
N GLY A 152 -15.14 26.07 -4.96
CA GLY A 152 -13.78 26.19 -5.48
C GLY A 152 -12.70 25.96 -4.42
N GLU A 153 -13.06 25.39 -3.27
CA GLU A 153 -12.17 25.08 -2.14
C GLU A 153 -12.51 23.70 -1.58
N HIS A 154 -11.51 23.00 -1.04
CA HIS A 154 -11.70 21.70 -0.40
C HIS A 154 -12.39 21.82 0.95
N LEU A 155 -13.21 20.84 1.29
CA LEU A 155 -13.91 20.81 2.57
C LEU A 155 -12.97 20.40 3.72
N THR A 156 -13.05 21.16 4.81
CA THR A 156 -12.35 20.81 6.06
C THR A 156 -12.96 19.54 6.68
N SER A 157 -12.19 18.81 7.49
CA SER A 157 -12.69 17.59 8.17
C SER A 157 -13.94 17.84 9.01
N ARG A 158 -14.04 19.04 9.63
CA ARG A 158 -15.22 19.47 10.36
C ARG A 158 -16.45 19.59 9.46
N GLN A 159 -16.31 20.20 8.30
CA GLN A 159 -17.41 20.34 7.33
C GLN A 159 -17.84 18.99 6.75
N ILE A 160 -16.90 18.07 6.55
CA ILE A 160 -17.22 16.69 6.13
C ILE A 160 -18.03 15.97 7.22
N ALA A 161 -17.67 16.14 8.49
CA ALA A 161 -18.44 15.58 9.60
C ALA A 161 -19.85 16.16 9.68
N GLU A 162 -19.99 17.49 9.50
CA GLU A 162 -21.30 18.17 9.45
C GLU A 162 -22.17 17.64 8.29
N LEU A 163 -21.60 17.49 7.08
CA LEU A 163 -22.30 16.87 5.94
C LEU A 163 -22.70 15.42 6.21
N ALA A 164 -21.84 14.65 6.88
CA ALA A 164 -22.14 13.26 7.22
C ALA A 164 -23.32 13.17 8.21
N ASP A 165 -23.36 14.05 9.21
CA ASP A 165 -24.47 14.12 10.16
C ASP A 165 -25.77 14.56 9.47
N ASP A 166 -25.71 15.53 8.56
CA ASP A 166 -26.87 15.95 7.76
C ASP A 166 -27.41 14.78 6.91
N ILE A 167 -26.54 13.99 6.29
CA ILE A 167 -26.93 12.81 5.51
C ILE A 167 -27.56 11.74 6.42
N ARG A 168 -26.99 11.51 7.60
CA ARG A 168 -27.50 10.52 8.57
C ARG A 168 -28.88 10.92 9.10
N MET A 169 -29.10 12.21 9.32
CA MET A 169 -30.34 12.75 9.90
C MET A 169 -31.42 13.07 8.88
N GLY A 170 -31.06 13.22 7.59
CA GLY A 170 -31.96 13.57 6.50
C GLY A 170 -32.93 12.47 6.06
N ASP A 171 -33.79 12.83 5.11
CA ASP A 171 -34.89 11.98 4.61
C ASP A 171 -34.44 10.81 3.73
N ASP A 172 -33.15 10.75 3.37
CA ASP A 172 -32.54 9.69 2.56
C ASP A 172 -32.54 8.32 3.26
N PHE A 173 -32.78 8.31 4.59
CA PHE A 173 -32.75 7.14 5.45
C PHE A 173 -33.99 7.07 6.35
N ASN A 174 -34.49 5.85 6.55
CA ASN A 174 -35.54 5.62 7.54
C ASN A 174 -34.96 5.85 8.94
N HIS A 175 -35.71 6.53 9.82
CA HIS A 175 -35.35 6.77 11.21
C HIS A 175 -34.90 5.51 11.99
N ARG A 176 -35.41 4.32 11.64
CA ARG A 176 -35.01 3.03 12.25
C ARG A 176 -33.75 2.41 11.64
N HIS A 177 -33.38 2.85 10.45
CA HIS A 177 -32.31 2.30 9.63
C HIS A 177 -31.35 3.43 9.23
N ARG A 178 -30.77 4.07 10.25
CA ARG A 178 -29.79 5.12 10.04
C ARG A 178 -28.39 4.53 9.82
N PRO A 179 -27.55 5.19 9.01
CA PRO A 179 -26.13 4.89 8.92
C PRO A 179 -25.48 4.89 10.31
N ALA A 180 -24.41 4.12 10.49
CA ALA A 180 -23.63 4.12 11.72
C ALA A 180 -23.14 5.54 12.08
N GLU A 181 -22.90 5.78 13.37
CA GLU A 181 -22.36 7.08 13.78
C GLU A 181 -20.94 7.19 13.29
N ASN A 182 -20.53 8.39 12.88
CA ASN A 182 -19.20 8.61 12.33
C ASN A 182 -18.88 7.70 11.13
N PHE A 183 -19.87 7.35 10.30
CA PHE A 183 -19.64 6.50 9.13
C PHE A 183 -18.61 7.08 8.14
N HIS A 184 -18.39 8.39 8.19
CA HIS A 184 -17.39 9.09 7.41
C HIS A 184 -15.95 8.77 7.84
N LEU A 185 -15.77 8.22 9.04
CA LEU A 185 -14.47 7.76 9.58
C LEU A 185 -14.15 6.30 9.21
N ILE A 186 -15.08 5.55 8.63
CA ILE A 186 -14.83 4.16 8.25
C ILE A 186 -13.73 4.15 7.17
N GLU A 187 -12.53 3.77 7.60
CA GLU A 187 -11.31 3.75 6.78
C GLU A 187 -11.51 2.95 5.47
N GLY A 188 -10.94 3.46 4.39
CA GLY A 188 -10.95 2.83 3.06
C GLY A 188 -12.16 3.15 2.18
N TRP A 189 -13.22 3.77 2.72
CA TRP A 189 -14.41 4.08 1.95
C TRP A 189 -14.56 5.55 1.58
N VAL A 190 -14.15 6.49 2.44
CA VAL A 190 -14.12 7.94 2.11
C VAL A 190 -12.77 8.33 1.51
N ARG A 191 -11.69 7.66 1.90
CA ARG A 191 -10.35 7.87 1.33
C ARG A 191 -10.17 7.00 0.08
N PRO A 192 -9.80 7.56 -1.06
CA PRO A 192 -9.71 6.82 -2.32
C PRO A 192 -8.53 5.84 -2.34
N THR A 193 -8.72 4.72 -3.02
CA THR A 193 -7.82 3.56 -3.07
C THR A 193 -6.81 3.59 -4.23
N SER A 194 -6.72 4.68 -5.00
CA SER A 194 -5.67 4.85 -6.03
C SER A 194 -4.81 6.09 -5.76
N PHE A 195 -3.50 5.99 -6.07
CA PHE A 195 -2.56 7.08 -5.83
C PHE A 195 -2.88 8.35 -6.64
N SER A 196 -3.49 8.18 -7.81
CA SER A 196 -4.03 9.26 -8.64
C SER A 196 -5.28 9.95 -8.06
N GLN A 197 -5.72 9.53 -6.87
CA GLN A 197 -6.89 10.07 -6.19
C GLN A 197 -6.57 10.47 -4.74
N PHE A 198 -5.35 10.28 -4.22
CA PHE A 198 -5.00 10.91 -2.95
C PHE A 198 -5.24 12.42 -3.11
N PRO A 199 -6.02 13.06 -2.22
CA PRO A 199 -6.02 14.51 -2.18
C PRO A 199 -4.60 14.96 -1.83
N ASP A 200 -4.16 16.11 -2.36
CA ASP A 200 -2.87 16.73 -1.99
C ASP A 200 -2.69 16.77 -0.46
N SER A 201 -3.82 16.85 0.27
CA SER A 201 -3.89 16.81 1.72
C SER A 201 -3.43 15.52 2.43
N TYR A 202 -3.28 14.36 1.77
CA TYR A 202 -2.68 13.17 2.41
C TYR A 202 -1.18 13.33 2.60
N ILE A 203 -0.53 13.93 1.60
CA ILE A 203 0.87 14.32 1.71
C ILE A 203 0.97 15.41 2.76
N ASP A 204 0.07 16.39 2.78
CA ASP A 204 0.04 17.39 3.83
C ASP A 204 -0.27 16.81 5.22
N GLU A 205 -1.11 15.78 5.36
CA GLU A 205 -1.45 15.15 6.64
C GLU A 205 -0.28 14.32 7.17
N GLN A 206 0.41 13.57 6.30
CA GLN A 206 1.65 12.88 6.68
C GLN A 206 2.75 13.90 6.97
N MET A 207 2.93 14.91 6.12
CA MET A 207 3.90 15.98 6.32
C MET A 207 3.59 16.75 7.61
N HIS A 208 2.32 17.00 7.94
CA HIS A 208 1.85 17.64 9.18
C HIS A 208 1.95 16.73 10.42
N ALA A 209 1.80 15.41 10.26
CA ALA A 209 2.12 14.44 11.32
C ALA A 209 3.64 14.37 11.58
N PHE A 210 4.45 14.53 10.53
CA PHE A 210 5.89 14.85 10.62
C PHE A 210 6.14 16.37 10.76
N GLY A 211 5.08 17.12 11.11
CA GLY A 211 4.84 18.58 11.21
C GLY A 211 5.69 19.57 10.45
N TYR A 212 5.73 19.36 9.15
CA TYR A 212 5.56 20.45 8.20
C TYR A 212 4.25 21.21 8.44
N GLY A 213 4.23 22.52 8.17
CA GLY A 213 3.05 23.38 8.20
C GLY A 213 2.89 24.24 9.46
N ALA A 214 3.40 23.82 10.63
CA ALA A 214 3.31 24.62 11.86
C ALA A 214 4.46 25.67 11.94
N GLY A 215 4.34 26.76 11.19
CA GLY A 215 5.14 27.99 11.39
C GLY A 215 6.47 28.09 10.64
N SER A 216 6.77 27.19 9.70
CA SER A 216 7.91 27.32 8.79
C SER A 216 7.51 27.97 7.46
N SER A 217 8.44 28.66 6.80
CA SER A 217 8.30 29.34 5.48
C SER A 217 8.08 28.39 4.29
N PHE A 218 7.25 27.36 4.47
CA PHE A 218 7.19 26.16 3.63
C PHE A 218 5.82 25.88 3.02
N GLU A 219 4.88 26.82 3.12
CA GLU A 219 3.68 26.83 2.26
C GLU A 219 3.99 27.71 1.04
N GLY A 220 4.03 27.10 -0.16
CA GLY A 220 4.32 27.77 -1.42
C GLY A 220 4.84 26.78 -2.48
N MET A 221 4.72 27.16 -3.76
CA MET A 221 5.31 26.41 -4.88
C MET A 221 6.79 26.09 -4.58
N ASP A 222 7.15 24.82 -4.72
CA ASP A 222 8.48 24.22 -4.44
C ASP A 222 8.73 23.82 -2.97
N SER A 223 7.69 23.76 -2.14
CA SER A 223 7.80 23.23 -0.78
C SER A 223 8.31 21.77 -0.78
N ALA A 224 8.87 21.32 0.35
CA ALA A 224 9.23 19.91 0.51
C ALA A 224 8.03 18.96 0.31
N ALA A 225 6.81 19.41 0.63
CA ALA A 225 5.57 18.68 0.37
C ALA A 225 5.33 18.55 -1.14
N ASP A 226 5.44 19.66 -1.88
CA ASP A 226 5.34 19.66 -3.35
C ASP A 226 6.43 18.80 -4.00
N GLN A 227 7.66 18.88 -3.50
CA GLN A 227 8.77 18.07 -3.99
C GLN A 227 8.54 16.58 -3.74
N LEU A 228 7.98 16.21 -2.57
CA LEU A 228 7.61 14.84 -2.26
C LEU A 228 6.44 14.37 -3.14
N ALA A 229 5.40 15.19 -3.29
CA ALA A 229 4.26 14.94 -4.15
C ALA A 229 4.69 14.73 -5.60
N ALA A 230 5.49 15.65 -6.16
CA ALA A 230 6.02 15.54 -7.51
C ALA A 230 6.90 14.30 -7.70
N ARG A 231 7.72 13.91 -6.70
CA ARG A 231 8.52 12.68 -6.76
C ARG A 231 7.66 11.43 -6.75
N LEU A 232 6.65 11.40 -5.88
CA LEU A 232 5.73 10.29 -5.78
C LEU A 232 4.84 10.17 -7.01
N GLU A 233 4.35 11.28 -7.56
CA GLU A 233 3.58 11.32 -8.81
C GLU A 233 4.41 10.83 -9.99
N LYS A 234 5.65 11.31 -10.12
CA LYS A 234 6.59 10.86 -11.16
C LYS A 234 6.90 9.35 -11.05
N GLN A 235 6.83 8.74 -9.86
CA GLN A 235 6.98 7.30 -9.67
C GLN A 235 5.66 6.52 -9.83
N GLY A 236 4.54 7.07 -9.37
CA GLY A 236 3.21 6.45 -9.39
C GLY A 236 2.62 6.33 -10.80
N THR A 237 3.01 7.20 -11.73
CA THR A 237 2.68 7.05 -13.16
C THR A 237 3.20 5.74 -13.77
N ALA A 238 4.17 5.07 -13.12
CA ALA A 238 4.71 3.76 -13.49
C ALA A 238 4.16 2.61 -12.62
N LYS A 239 2.83 2.46 -12.55
CA LYS A 239 2.07 1.21 -12.25
C LYS A 239 2.31 0.44 -10.93
N ALA A 240 3.21 0.84 -10.04
CA ALA A 240 3.39 0.19 -8.73
C ALA A 240 2.91 1.12 -7.61
N GLU A 241 2.03 0.60 -6.75
CA GLU A 241 1.64 1.26 -5.51
C GLU A 241 2.90 1.61 -4.70
N VAL A 242 3.05 2.89 -4.33
CA VAL A 242 4.17 3.32 -3.49
C VAL A 242 3.95 2.75 -2.10
N THR A 243 4.86 1.89 -1.66
CA THR A 243 4.80 1.34 -0.30
C THR A 243 5.15 2.39 0.75
N LYS A 244 4.65 2.26 1.99
CA LYS A 244 5.02 3.17 3.11
C LYS A 244 6.53 3.36 3.24
N ALA A 245 7.31 2.29 3.05
CA ALA A 245 8.78 2.36 3.08
C ALA A 245 9.38 3.20 1.93
N GLU A 246 8.77 3.16 0.73
CA GLU A 246 9.17 4.02 -0.40
C GLU A 246 8.79 5.47 -0.14
N ALA A 247 7.61 5.74 0.42
CA ALA A 247 7.20 7.10 0.81
C ALA A 247 8.16 7.70 1.86
N MET A 248 8.52 6.92 2.90
CA MET A 248 9.52 7.35 3.90
C MET A 248 10.88 7.61 3.25
N LYS A 249 11.34 6.73 2.36
CA LYS A 249 12.58 6.99 1.61
C LYS A 249 12.54 8.32 0.86
N GLN A 250 11.47 8.57 0.10
CA GLN A 250 11.34 9.81 -0.66
C GLN A 250 11.31 11.02 0.26
N LEU A 251 10.67 10.90 1.43
CA LEU A 251 10.67 11.94 2.46
C LEU A 251 12.09 12.27 2.94
N TRP A 252 12.93 11.26 3.23
CA TRP A 252 14.33 11.50 3.59
C TRP A 252 15.13 12.13 2.43
N ASP A 253 14.92 11.67 1.20
CA ASP A 253 15.61 12.24 0.05
C ASP A 253 15.24 13.71 -0.18
N VAL A 254 14.00 14.12 0.15
CA VAL A 254 13.59 15.53 0.13
C VAL A 254 14.28 16.33 1.24
N PHE A 255 14.29 15.81 2.48
CA PHE A 255 15.02 16.46 3.59
C PHE A 255 16.51 16.64 3.29
N SER A 256 17.12 15.63 2.65
CA SER A 256 18.53 15.65 2.28
C SER A 256 18.85 16.72 1.26
N ASP A 257 17.99 16.88 0.25
CA ASP A 257 18.19 17.88 -0.79
C ASP A 257 17.91 19.31 -0.28
N ASP A 258 16.91 19.49 0.59
CA ASP A 258 16.50 20.80 1.11
C ASP A 258 17.43 21.36 2.20
N GLN A 259 17.90 20.50 3.11
CA GLN A 259 18.67 20.91 4.29
C GLN A 259 20.17 20.59 4.19
N ASP A 260 20.65 20.25 2.99
CA ASP A 260 22.04 19.81 2.72
C ASP A 260 22.49 18.69 3.68
N LEU A 261 21.59 17.73 3.93
CA LEU A 261 21.89 16.55 4.74
C LEU A 261 22.48 15.45 3.84
N PRO A 262 23.32 14.56 4.37
CA PRO A 262 23.80 13.41 3.62
C PRO A 262 22.65 12.48 3.20
N LYS A 263 22.67 12.03 1.94
CA LYS A 263 21.76 11.00 1.44
C LYS A 263 22.01 9.68 2.17
N ALA A 264 20.94 8.99 2.53
CA ALA A 264 21.04 7.63 3.02
C ALA A 264 21.67 6.76 1.93
N THR A 265 22.66 5.95 2.29
CA THR A 265 23.35 5.10 1.30
C THR A 265 22.51 3.85 1.07
N PRO A 266 21.95 3.64 -0.13
CA PRO A 266 21.12 2.47 -0.39
C PRO A 266 21.94 1.19 -0.25
N ASP A 267 21.30 0.14 0.28
CA ASP A 267 21.89 -1.19 0.48
C ASP A 267 23.10 -1.24 1.41
N ARG A 268 23.25 -0.20 2.25
CA ARG A 268 24.35 -0.12 3.20
C ARG A 268 24.20 -1.10 4.35
N LEU A 269 22.97 -1.31 4.79
CA LEU A 269 22.63 -2.18 5.91
C LEU A 269 21.83 -3.36 5.41
N SER A 270 22.20 -4.56 5.85
CA SER A 270 21.33 -5.73 5.67
C SER A 270 20.03 -5.51 6.45
N ALA A 271 18.96 -6.21 6.08
CA ALA A 271 17.71 -6.14 6.82
C ALA A 271 17.88 -6.49 8.30
N VAL A 272 18.76 -7.46 8.60
CA VAL A 272 19.09 -7.89 9.96
C VAL A 272 19.86 -6.80 10.71
N ASP A 273 20.85 -6.16 10.08
CA ASP A 273 21.62 -5.08 10.72
C ASP A 273 20.74 -3.87 11.01
N ALA A 274 19.83 -3.54 10.09
CA ALA A 274 18.90 -2.43 10.31
C ALA A 274 17.89 -2.73 11.41
N GLU A 275 17.38 -3.96 11.51
CA GLU A 275 16.52 -4.37 12.63
C GLU A 275 17.29 -4.28 13.96
N ASN A 276 18.55 -4.70 14.00
CA ASN A 276 19.40 -4.57 15.19
C ASN A 276 19.66 -3.10 15.56
N VAL A 277 19.93 -2.24 14.57
CA VAL A 277 20.13 -0.80 14.74
C VAL A 277 18.84 -0.13 15.23
N GLU A 278 17.70 -0.48 14.65
CA GLU A 278 16.38 0.00 15.06
C GLU A 278 16.03 -0.43 16.48
N ALA A 279 16.19 -1.72 16.80
CA ALA A 279 15.96 -2.25 18.14
C ALA A 279 16.87 -1.58 19.19
N TRP A 280 18.11 -1.26 18.82
CA TRP A 280 19.02 -0.56 19.73
C TRP A 280 18.57 0.88 20.00
N MET A 281 18.20 1.62 18.95
CA MET A 281 17.82 3.03 19.05
C MET A 281 16.42 3.25 19.63
N ARG A 282 15.46 2.37 19.33
CA ARG A 282 14.12 2.38 19.94
C ARG A 282 14.11 1.75 21.34
N GLY A 283 15.12 0.94 21.65
CA GLY A 283 15.18 0.13 22.86
C GLY A 283 14.36 -1.15 22.75
N PRO A 284 14.33 -1.97 23.81
CA PRO A 284 13.49 -3.16 23.83
C PRO A 284 12.04 -2.74 23.60
N LYS A 285 11.41 -3.30 22.56
CA LYS A 285 9.95 -3.25 22.44
C LYS A 285 9.41 -3.82 23.75
N ARG A 286 8.47 -3.11 24.38
CA ARG A 286 7.75 -3.64 25.55
C ARG A 286 6.91 -4.82 25.05
N ALA A 287 7.53 -6.00 24.99
CA ALA A 287 6.99 -7.18 24.33
C ALA A 287 5.72 -7.73 25.01
N ASP A 288 5.38 -7.18 26.18
CA ASP A 288 4.32 -7.70 27.05
C ASP A 288 3.18 -6.69 27.29
N VAL A 289 3.15 -5.57 26.57
CA VAL A 289 2.00 -4.66 26.65
C VAL A 289 0.98 -5.12 25.61
N ASP A 290 -0.02 -5.87 26.09
CA ASP A 290 -1.18 -6.23 25.29
C ASP A 290 -2.04 -4.99 25.04
N ILE A 291 -1.88 -4.41 23.85
CA ILE A 291 -2.61 -3.21 23.43
C ILE A 291 -4.07 -3.57 23.08
N ASP A 292 -4.36 -4.83 22.74
CA ASP A 292 -5.69 -5.24 22.24
C ASP A 292 -6.79 -5.21 23.32
N GLY A 293 -6.43 -4.94 24.58
CA GLY A 293 -7.36 -4.70 25.69
C GLY A 293 -7.33 -3.29 26.29
N MET A 294 -6.49 -2.39 25.77
CA MET A 294 -6.37 -1.02 26.27
C MET A 294 -7.42 -0.12 25.65
N ASP A 295 -7.87 0.89 26.40
CA ASP A 295 -8.59 1.99 25.78
C ASP A 295 -7.65 2.82 24.89
N GLU A 296 -8.24 3.60 23.97
CA GLU A 296 -7.49 4.36 22.97
C GLU A 296 -6.54 5.38 23.61
N ASP A 297 -6.92 5.97 24.74
CA ASP A 297 -6.12 6.96 25.46
C ASP A 297 -4.89 6.33 26.14
N GLU A 298 -5.07 5.14 26.73
CA GLU A 298 -4.01 4.34 27.33
C GLU A 298 -3.03 3.84 26.27
N ALA A 299 -3.53 3.30 25.15
CA ALA A 299 -2.71 2.90 24.01
C ALA A 299 -1.89 4.09 23.47
N ALA A 300 -2.53 5.26 23.30
CA ALA A 300 -1.86 6.48 22.88
C ALA A 300 -0.82 6.97 23.91
N ALA A 301 -1.05 6.81 25.21
CA ALA A 301 -0.09 7.15 26.26
C ALA A 301 1.14 6.22 26.22
N VAL A 302 0.95 4.92 26.03
CA VAL A 302 2.04 3.94 25.88
C VAL A 302 2.90 4.27 24.66
N LEU A 303 2.28 4.52 23.51
CA LEU A 303 3.01 4.88 22.28
C LEU A 303 3.79 6.20 22.42
N ARG A 304 3.22 7.20 23.11
CA ARG A 304 3.91 8.46 23.43
C ARG A 304 5.12 8.23 24.33
N ALA A 305 5.00 7.39 25.35
CA ALA A 305 6.10 7.08 26.27
C ALA A 305 7.26 6.35 25.56
N ASP A 306 6.94 5.37 24.70
CA ASP A 306 7.94 4.65 23.92
C ASP A 306 8.66 5.57 22.93
N ARG A 307 7.93 6.47 22.27
CA ARG A 307 8.49 7.50 21.39
C ARG A 307 9.43 8.44 22.15
N LEU A 308 9.04 8.90 23.34
CA LEU A 308 9.87 9.76 24.18
C LEU A 308 11.19 9.06 24.57
N ALA A 309 11.11 7.79 25.01
CA ALA A 309 12.29 7.01 25.38
C ALA A 309 13.23 6.77 24.19
N ALA A 310 12.69 6.58 22.99
CA ALA A 310 13.49 6.46 21.77
C ALA A 310 14.14 7.81 21.37
N ASN A 311 13.44 8.93 21.51
CA ASN A 311 14.02 10.26 21.31
C ASN A 311 15.15 10.54 22.30
N GLU A 312 14.99 10.19 23.59
CA GLU A 312 16.05 10.33 24.60
C GLU A 312 17.34 9.59 24.20
N ARG A 313 17.21 8.39 23.62
CA ARG A 313 18.36 7.62 23.12
C ARG A 313 19.04 8.29 21.93
N ILE A 314 18.27 8.85 20.99
CA ILE A 314 18.82 9.65 19.90
C ILE A 314 19.57 10.86 20.46
N PHE A 315 18.99 11.59 21.41
CA PHE A 315 19.64 12.76 22.00
C PHE A 315 20.89 12.44 22.79
N LYS A 316 20.91 11.29 23.47
CA LYS A 316 22.12 10.78 24.09
C LYS A 316 23.19 10.47 23.02
N ALA A 317 22.82 9.80 21.93
CA ALA A 317 23.75 9.52 20.83
C ALA A 317 24.31 10.81 20.19
N ILE A 318 23.47 11.83 20.02
CA ILE A 318 23.90 13.14 19.51
C ILE A 318 24.94 13.77 20.46
N ARG A 319 24.67 13.75 21.77
CA ARG A 319 25.61 14.29 22.78
C ARG A 319 26.93 13.52 22.78
N ASP A 320 26.88 12.19 22.81
CA ASP A 320 28.08 11.34 22.75
C ASP A 320 28.91 11.68 21.49
N SER A 321 28.26 11.90 20.35
CA SER A 321 28.94 12.25 19.09
C SER A 321 29.63 13.61 19.15
N GLU A 322 29.00 14.61 19.78
CA GLU A 322 29.57 15.96 19.92
C GLU A 322 30.75 15.99 20.88
N ASP A 323 30.70 15.15 21.92
CA ASP A 323 31.82 14.90 22.83
C ASP A 323 32.96 14.09 22.17
N GLY A 324 32.80 13.68 20.90
CA GLY A 324 33.78 12.89 20.16
C GLY A 324 33.85 11.42 20.58
N LEU A 325 32.83 10.92 21.28
CA LEU A 325 32.76 9.53 21.73
C LEU A 325 32.20 8.64 20.62
N GLU A 326 32.90 7.56 20.28
CA GLU A 326 32.42 6.56 19.31
C GLU A 326 31.68 5.43 20.05
N THR A 327 30.55 5.77 20.68
CA THR A 327 29.70 4.79 21.38
C THR A 327 28.86 3.98 20.38
N LYS A 328 28.30 2.84 20.82
CA LYS A 328 27.36 2.06 19.98
C LYS A 328 26.16 2.89 19.53
N SER A 329 25.74 3.88 20.33
CA SER A 329 24.71 4.86 19.99
C SER A 329 25.08 5.71 18.79
N VAL A 330 26.31 6.22 18.78
CA VAL A 330 26.82 7.08 17.72
C VAL A 330 26.93 6.29 16.42
N VAL A 331 27.45 5.05 16.50
CA VAL A 331 27.50 4.15 15.35
C VAL A 331 26.10 3.87 14.81
N ALA A 332 25.12 3.58 15.67
CA ALA A 332 23.73 3.33 15.27
C ALA A 332 23.04 4.58 14.68
N LEU A 333 23.28 5.75 15.27
CA LEU A 333 22.74 7.03 14.81
C LEU A 333 23.16 7.31 13.36
N PHE A 334 24.42 7.08 13.03
CA PHE A 334 24.96 7.34 11.70
C PHE A 334 24.99 6.13 10.76
N ALA A 335 24.54 4.96 11.20
CA ALA A 335 24.51 3.73 10.39
C ALA A 335 23.84 3.89 9.01
N PRO A 336 22.76 4.70 8.83
CA PRO A 336 22.16 4.92 7.52
C PRO A 336 23.07 5.63 6.50
N PHE A 337 24.14 6.28 6.95
CA PHE A 337 24.99 7.15 6.12
C PHE A 337 26.39 6.57 5.98
N ALA A 338 26.86 6.31 4.76
CA ALA A 338 28.21 5.85 4.52
C ALA A 338 29.17 7.01 4.24
N GLY A 339 30.34 7.00 4.89
CA GLY A 339 31.44 7.91 4.56
C GLY A 339 31.15 9.40 4.79
N ILE A 340 30.24 9.72 5.71
CA ILE A 340 29.89 11.12 6.00
C ILE A 340 31.04 11.89 6.63
N THR A 341 31.18 13.14 6.21
CA THR A 341 32.18 14.06 6.76
C THR A 341 31.79 14.52 8.16
N PRO A 342 32.73 15.06 8.96
CA PRO A 342 32.41 15.66 10.25
C PRO A 342 31.34 16.77 10.16
N THR A 343 31.40 17.59 9.11
CA THR A 343 30.39 18.62 8.83
C THR A 343 29.01 18.02 8.57
N GLN A 344 28.93 16.92 7.81
CA GLN A 344 27.66 16.23 7.58
C GLN A 344 27.11 15.57 8.85
N ARG A 345 27.99 15.05 9.73
CA ARG A 345 27.57 14.58 11.06
C ARG A 345 26.93 15.71 11.86
N GLU A 346 27.55 16.89 11.87
CA GLU A 346 27.04 18.09 12.56
C GLU A 346 25.70 18.58 11.97
N ASN A 347 25.54 18.54 10.65
CA ASN A 347 24.28 18.89 9.99
C ASN A 347 23.15 17.94 10.42
N VAL A 348 23.41 16.63 10.46
CA VAL A 348 22.42 15.63 10.90
C VAL A 348 22.06 15.82 12.38
N THR A 349 23.04 15.99 13.27
CA THR A 349 22.76 16.18 14.70
C THR A 349 22.00 17.49 14.96
N SER A 350 22.38 18.57 14.28
CA SER A 350 21.72 19.88 14.36
C SER A 350 20.29 19.82 13.83
N PHE A 351 20.05 19.06 12.75
CA PHE A 351 18.71 18.86 12.20
C PHE A 351 17.82 18.09 13.18
N LEU A 352 18.29 16.96 13.72
CA LEU A 352 17.52 16.18 14.69
C LEU A 352 17.23 16.97 15.99
N ARG A 353 18.13 17.86 16.40
CA ARG A 353 17.92 18.78 17.54
C ARG A 353 16.86 19.84 17.30
N ARG A 354 16.73 20.32 16.08
CA ARG A 354 15.68 21.30 15.72
C ARG A 354 14.28 20.68 15.75
N HIS A 355 14.17 19.35 15.70
CA HIS A 355 12.90 18.61 15.64
C HIS A 355 12.81 17.49 16.68
N PRO A 356 12.88 17.81 17.99
CA PRO A 356 13.03 16.80 19.03
C PRO A 356 11.85 15.86 19.20
N GLU A 357 10.65 16.33 18.91
CA GLU A 357 9.45 15.53 18.91
C GLU A 357 9.44 14.47 17.79
N ARG A 358 10.27 14.62 16.76
CA ARG A 358 10.26 13.79 15.54
C ARG A 358 11.59 13.12 15.21
N ALA A 359 12.62 13.33 16.02
CA ALA A 359 13.95 12.79 15.77
C ALA A 359 13.91 11.28 15.44
N VAL A 360 13.11 10.49 16.16
CA VAL A 360 12.87 9.06 15.89
C VAL A 360 12.31 8.78 14.49
N ASP A 361 11.30 9.53 14.06
CA ASP A 361 10.63 9.27 12.79
C ASP A 361 11.54 9.64 11.61
N ILE A 362 12.17 10.81 11.71
CA ILE A 362 13.15 11.32 10.75
C ILE A 362 14.31 10.33 10.60
N TRP A 363 14.88 9.88 11.73
CA TRP A 363 15.96 8.90 11.72
C TRP A 363 15.52 7.52 11.19
N SER A 364 14.33 7.04 11.57
CA SER A 364 13.77 5.78 11.06
C SER A 364 13.53 5.83 9.55
N SER A 365 13.22 7.02 9.03
CA SER A 365 13.08 7.29 7.60
C SER A 365 14.41 7.08 6.86
N ALA A 366 15.48 7.69 7.36
CA ALA A 366 16.83 7.52 6.83
C ALA A 366 17.27 6.04 6.85
N LEU A 367 17.01 5.35 7.97
CA LEU A 367 17.30 3.92 8.12
C LEU A 367 16.52 3.07 7.11
N SER A 368 15.23 3.37 6.91
CA SER A 368 14.39 2.68 5.92
C SER A 368 14.93 2.87 4.50
N SER A 369 15.37 4.09 4.16
CA SER A 369 16.00 4.38 2.86
C SER A 369 17.27 3.56 2.64
N ALA A 370 18.09 3.38 3.68
CA ALA A 370 19.34 2.61 3.60
C ALA A 370 19.16 1.09 3.43
N THR A 371 17.97 0.53 3.64
CA THR A 371 17.71 -0.94 3.65
C THR A 371 17.00 -1.50 2.42
N GLN A 372 16.49 -0.63 1.55
CA GLN A 372 15.40 -1.00 0.67
C GLN A 372 15.75 -1.92 -0.51
N GLY A 373 16.98 -1.89 -1.05
CA GLY A 373 17.36 -2.75 -2.17
C GLY A 373 17.71 -4.19 -1.74
N VAL A 374 18.04 -4.43 -0.46
CA VAL A 374 18.25 -5.77 0.10
C VAL A 374 16.97 -6.59 0.09
N ARG A 375 15.81 -5.97 0.35
CA ARG A 375 14.51 -6.67 0.31
C ARG A 375 14.11 -7.07 -1.12
N LYS A 376 14.35 -6.22 -2.12
CA LYS A 376 13.98 -6.49 -3.52
C LYS A 376 14.80 -7.64 -4.14
N THR A 377 16.04 -7.85 -3.69
CA THR A 377 16.92 -8.93 -4.19
C THR A 377 16.61 -10.29 -3.56
N SER A 378 16.25 -10.33 -2.27
CA SER A 378 15.81 -11.55 -1.58
C SER A 378 14.61 -12.23 -2.26
N THR A 379 13.56 -11.46 -2.58
CA THR A 379 12.33 -11.99 -3.19
C THR A 379 12.52 -12.47 -4.64
N ARG A 380 13.46 -11.89 -5.39
CA ARG A 380 13.81 -12.36 -6.73
C ARG A 380 14.60 -13.67 -6.69
N LYS A 381 15.51 -13.82 -5.72
CA LYS A 381 16.33 -15.03 -5.58
C LYS A 381 15.51 -16.23 -5.09
N SER A 382 14.56 -16.03 -4.17
CA SER A 382 13.63 -17.08 -3.74
C SER A 382 12.67 -17.49 -4.86
N ARG A 383 12.18 -16.54 -5.67
CA ARG A 383 11.32 -16.84 -6.81
C ARG A 383 12.05 -17.56 -7.94
N ALA A 384 13.30 -17.21 -8.22
CA ALA A 384 14.13 -17.91 -9.20
C ALA A 384 14.48 -19.35 -8.76
N ALA A 385 14.73 -19.57 -7.46
CA ALA A 385 14.99 -20.89 -6.88
C ALA A 385 13.74 -21.79 -6.80
N ALA A 386 12.54 -21.21 -6.80
CA ALA A 386 11.28 -21.97 -6.83
C ALA A 386 10.83 -22.36 -8.25
N THR A 387 11.44 -21.77 -9.29
CA THR A 387 11.15 -22.04 -10.70
C THR A 387 12.19 -22.91 -11.40
N ALA A 388 13.28 -23.25 -10.71
CA ALA A 388 14.30 -24.20 -11.14
C ALA A 388 14.13 -25.50 -10.34
#